data_AF-H2YB54-F1
#
_entry.id   AF-H2YB54-F1
#
_cell.length_a   1.000
_cell.length_b   1.000
_cell.length_c   1.000
_cell.angle_alpha   90.00
_cell.angle_beta   90.00
_cell.angle_gamma   90.00
#
_symmetry.space_group_name_H-M   'P 1'
#
loop_
_entity.id
_entity.type
_entity.pdbx_description
1 polymer ?
#
loop_
_entity_poly.entity_id
_entity_poly.type
_entity_poly.pdbx_seq_one_letter_code
_entity_poly.pdbx_strand_id
1 'polypeptide(L)'
;MKKVNGSVFRASNIVLLNSIHLLRCVSTCYTQNAGFQGLNLNMPLELKLKQIERKKLKIQRMERKALEPIPITDFYIPYSWKTLQRKRKMTPLTESTIERRALLEKEWVRFVSDQHQLEEKKTSVMVNEQVKALIELRLKSDELYEAALQPDLTILPFKCTGPIETLQLKDYLMPLGSYILQPAPFSTDQPIAVKADLFGEL
;
A
#
# COMPACT_ATOMS: atom_id res chain seq x y z
N MET A 1 0.45 -51.81 -35.86
CA MET A 1 -0.98 -52.10 -35.58
C MET A 1 -1.13 -52.54 -34.13
N LYS A 2 -1.81 -51.75 -33.31
CA LYS A 2 -2.55 -52.13 -32.08
C LYS A 2 -3.20 -50.86 -31.52
N LYS A 3 -4.52 -50.74 -31.73
CA LYS A 3 -5.41 -49.75 -31.12
C LYS A 3 -5.87 -50.30 -29.77
N VAL A 4 -5.82 -49.51 -28.70
CA VAL A 4 -6.60 -49.67 -27.46
C VAL A 4 -6.74 -48.25 -26.86
N ASN A 5 -7.81 -47.51 -27.15
CA ASN A 5 -9.09 -47.39 -26.42
C ASN A 5 -9.06 -46.32 -25.33
N GLY A 6 -9.85 -45.27 -25.55
CA GLY A 6 -10.20 -44.28 -24.55
C GLY A 6 -11.31 -44.77 -23.60
N SER A 7 -11.30 -44.20 -22.40
CA SER A 7 -12.39 -44.23 -21.42
C SER A 7 -12.65 -42.78 -21.00
N VAL A 8 -13.67 -42.13 -21.57
CA VAL A 8 -15.02 -41.96 -20.98
C VAL A 8 -14.95 -41.50 -19.52
N PHE A 9 -14.76 -40.19 -19.32
CA PHE A 9 -14.98 -39.52 -18.04
C PHE A 9 -16.50 -39.30 -17.89
N ARG A 10 -17.14 -40.05 -16.98
CA ARG A 10 -18.56 -39.91 -16.68
C ARG A 10 -18.81 -38.59 -15.96
N ALA A 11 -19.59 -37.72 -16.59
CA ALA A 11 -20.28 -36.63 -15.92
C ALA A 11 -21.20 -37.20 -14.82
N SER A 12 -21.07 -36.70 -13.61
CA SER A 12 -22.07 -36.85 -12.55
C SER A 12 -22.41 -35.46 -12.03
N ASN A 13 -23.70 -35.20 -11.97
CA ASN A 13 -24.33 -33.91 -11.79
C ASN A 13 -23.95 -33.21 -10.48
N ILE A 14 -23.67 -31.93 -10.67
CA ILE A 14 -23.97 -30.78 -9.82
C ILE A 14 -25.21 -31.00 -8.95
N VAL A 15 -25.06 -30.88 -7.63
CA VAL A 15 -26.10 -30.40 -6.74
C VAL A 15 -25.49 -29.32 -5.85
N LEU A 16 -25.98 -28.11 -6.09
CA LEU A 16 -25.82 -26.90 -5.29
C LEU A 16 -26.34 -27.14 -3.88
N LEU A 17 -25.63 -26.69 -2.86
CA LEU A 17 -26.25 -26.09 -1.68
C LEU A 17 -25.31 -25.03 -1.08
N ASN A 18 -25.85 -23.83 -1.10
CA ASN A 18 -25.29 -22.59 -0.60
C ASN A 18 -25.09 -22.66 0.92
N SER A 19 -23.96 -22.14 1.41
CA SER A 19 -23.82 -21.64 2.78
C SER A 19 -22.72 -20.58 2.78
N ILE A 20 -23.11 -19.41 2.28
CA ILE A 20 -22.34 -18.17 2.23
C ILE A 20 -22.18 -17.65 3.66
N HIS A 21 -20.94 -17.57 4.17
CA HIS A 21 -20.52 -16.53 5.11
C HIS A 21 -18.99 -16.40 5.09
N LEU A 22 -18.46 -16.02 3.93
CA LEU A 22 -17.21 -15.27 3.88
C LEU A 22 -17.60 -13.79 3.86
N LEU A 23 -17.58 -13.15 5.04
CA LEU A 23 -17.48 -11.70 5.15
C LEU A 23 -16.10 -11.30 4.65
N ARG A 24 -16.02 -11.23 3.32
CA ARG A 24 -14.97 -10.59 2.56
C ARG A 24 -15.15 -9.11 2.86
N CYS A 25 -14.36 -8.56 3.77
CA CYS A 25 -14.03 -7.14 3.78
C CYS A 25 -13.23 -6.85 2.49
N VAL A 26 -13.91 -6.90 1.36
CA VAL A 26 -13.52 -6.13 0.19
C VAL A 26 -13.76 -4.71 0.64
N SER A 27 -12.68 -4.01 0.99
CA SER A 27 -12.66 -2.56 0.87
C SER A 27 -13.32 -2.25 -0.46
N THR A 28 -14.55 -1.75 -0.41
CA THR A 28 -15.23 -1.20 -1.57
C THR A 28 -14.44 0.04 -1.95
N CYS A 29 -13.31 -0.13 -2.64
CA CYS A 29 -12.94 0.82 -3.67
C CYS A 29 -14.06 0.69 -4.69
N TYR A 30 -15.09 1.49 -4.40
CA TYR A 30 -16.29 1.63 -5.18
C TYR A 30 -15.81 1.89 -6.60
N THR A 31 -15.91 0.89 -7.48
CA THR A 31 -15.68 1.08 -8.91
C THR A 31 -16.82 1.97 -9.39
N GLN A 32 -16.67 3.26 -9.15
CA GLN A 32 -17.33 4.31 -9.90
C GLN A 32 -16.75 4.22 -11.31
N ASN A 33 -17.21 3.22 -12.05
CA ASN A 33 -17.62 3.48 -13.43
C ASN A 33 -18.77 4.50 -13.31
N ALA A 34 -18.43 5.76 -13.05
CA ALA A 34 -19.31 6.92 -13.20
C ALA A 34 -19.55 7.07 -14.70
N GLY A 35 -20.32 6.13 -15.23
CA GLY A 35 -20.17 5.70 -16.59
C GLY A 35 -21.48 5.26 -17.17
N PHE A 36 -22.62 5.79 -16.69
CA PHE A 36 -23.85 5.85 -17.49
C PHE A 36 -24.99 6.71 -16.91
N GLN A 37 -24.71 7.75 -16.13
CA GLN A 37 -25.78 8.66 -15.69
C GLN A 37 -26.13 9.62 -16.83
N GLY A 38 -27.38 9.58 -17.28
CA GLY A 38 -27.94 10.59 -18.20
C GLY A 38 -28.40 10.11 -19.57
N LEU A 39 -28.85 8.86 -19.75
CA LEU A 39 -29.75 8.61 -20.88
C LEU A 39 -31.16 9.02 -20.48
N ASN A 40 -31.64 10.14 -21.03
CA ASN A 40 -33.04 10.52 -20.93
C ASN A 40 -33.90 9.34 -21.47
N LEU A 41 -34.81 8.83 -20.64
CA LEU A 41 -35.63 7.66 -20.95
C LEU A 41 -36.45 7.86 -22.25
N ASN A 42 -36.77 9.11 -22.58
CA ASN A 42 -37.57 9.52 -23.74
C ASN A 42 -36.76 9.67 -25.05
N MET A 43 -35.47 9.30 -25.06
CA MET A 43 -34.65 9.37 -26.28
C MET A 43 -34.79 8.11 -27.15
N PRO A 44 -34.84 8.27 -28.50
CA PRO A 44 -34.77 7.16 -29.46
C PRO A 44 -33.57 6.23 -29.23
N LEU A 45 -33.78 4.92 -29.37
CA LEU A 45 -32.78 3.88 -29.09
C LEU A 45 -31.48 4.07 -29.89
N GLU A 46 -31.57 4.51 -31.14
CA GLU A 46 -30.39 4.78 -31.99
C GLU A 46 -29.49 5.86 -31.41
N LEU A 47 -30.07 6.91 -30.83
CA LEU A 47 -29.33 7.99 -30.21
C LEU A 47 -28.65 7.51 -28.92
N LYS A 48 -29.31 6.63 -28.17
CA LYS A 48 -28.74 5.98 -26.98
C LYS A 48 -27.50 5.14 -27.35
N LEU A 49 -27.58 4.33 -28.41
CA LEU A 49 -26.46 3.52 -28.90
C LEU A 49 -25.29 4.37 -29.39
N LYS A 50 -25.56 5.42 -30.19
CA LYS A 50 -24.54 6.37 -30.65
C LYS A 50 -23.82 7.06 -29.48
N GLN A 51 -24.52 7.36 -28.38
CA GLN A 51 -23.90 7.91 -27.17
C GLN A 51 -23.01 6.91 -26.44
N ILE A 52 -23.40 5.62 -26.40
CA ILE A 52 -22.59 4.55 -25.83
C ILE A 52 -21.28 4.41 -26.60
N GLU A 53 -21.34 4.34 -27.92
CA GLU A 53 -20.15 4.20 -28.78
C GLU A 53 -19.19 5.39 -28.62
N ARG A 54 -19.71 6.61 -28.61
CA ARG A 54 -18.91 7.81 -28.35
C ARG A 54 -18.22 7.78 -26.98
N LYS A 55 -18.93 7.34 -25.94
CA LYS A 55 -18.37 7.19 -24.58
C LYS A 55 -17.30 6.09 -24.53
N LYS A 56 -17.53 4.94 -25.16
CA LYS A 56 -16.56 3.83 -25.27
C LYS A 56 -15.26 4.28 -25.94
N LEU A 57 -15.38 4.99 -27.06
CA LEU A 57 -14.20 5.54 -27.76
C LEU A 57 -13.45 6.56 -26.90
N LYS A 58 -14.16 7.37 -26.11
CA LYS A 58 -13.52 8.32 -25.18
C LYS A 58 -12.76 7.59 -24.07
N ILE A 59 -13.34 6.53 -23.49
CA ILE A 59 -12.69 5.70 -22.47
C ILE A 59 -11.43 5.05 -23.04
N GLN A 60 -11.52 4.40 -24.21
CA GLN A 60 -10.34 3.79 -24.86
C GLN A 60 -9.23 4.81 -25.15
N ARG A 61 -9.58 6.05 -25.50
CA ARG A 61 -8.59 7.13 -25.68
C ARG A 61 -7.95 7.55 -24.35
N MET A 62 -8.70 7.52 -23.25
CA MET A 62 -8.18 7.84 -21.91
C MET A 62 -7.33 6.70 -21.36
N GLU A 63 -7.72 5.44 -21.55
CA GLU A 63 -6.95 4.25 -21.16
C GLU A 63 -5.61 4.14 -21.90
N ARG A 64 -5.57 4.59 -23.17
CA ARG A 64 -4.32 4.64 -23.96
C ARG A 64 -3.37 5.76 -23.51
N LYS A 65 -3.86 6.78 -22.79
CA LYS A 65 -2.99 7.82 -22.23
C LYS A 65 -2.35 7.27 -20.96
N ALA A 66 -1.03 7.31 -20.89
CA ALA A 66 -0.32 6.99 -19.67
C ALA A 66 -0.78 7.92 -18.54
N LEU A 67 -1.08 7.36 -17.38
CA LEU A 67 -1.41 8.13 -16.19
C LEU A 67 -0.14 8.83 -15.70
N GLU A 68 -0.22 10.14 -15.45
CA GLU A 68 0.84 10.85 -14.75
C GLU A 68 0.81 10.44 -13.27
N PRO A 69 1.95 10.06 -12.68
CA PRO A 69 2.00 9.72 -11.27
C PRO A 69 1.68 10.97 -10.42
N ILE A 70 1.00 10.76 -9.29
CA ILE A 70 0.77 11.84 -8.34
C ILE A 70 2.13 12.36 -7.84
N PRO A 71 2.41 13.67 -7.93
CA PRO A 71 3.68 14.21 -7.48
C PRO A 71 3.80 14.09 -5.96
N ILE A 72 4.95 13.60 -5.49
CA ILE A 72 5.25 13.50 -4.05
C ILE A 72 5.66 14.88 -3.55
N THR A 73 4.84 15.48 -2.69
CA THR A 73 4.98 16.87 -2.22
C THR A 73 6.31 17.14 -1.54
N ASP A 74 6.84 16.17 -0.81
CA ASP A 74 7.98 16.35 0.09
C ASP A 74 9.31 16.49 -0.65
N PHE A 75 9.38 16.03 -1.90
CA PHE A 75 10.57 16.21 -2.73
C PHE A 75 10.67 17.61 -3.34
N TYR A 76 9.57 18.36 -3.40
CA TYR A 76 9.57 19.69 -4.00
C TYR A 76 9.79 20.76 -2.94
N ILE A 77 10.73 21.67 -3.20
CA ILE A 77 10.94 22.85 -2.34
C ILE A 77 9.85 23.89 -2.63
N PRO A 78 8.97 24.21 -1.67
CA PRO A 78 7.94 25.21 -1.85
C PRO A 78 8.54 26.58 -2.21
N TYR A 79 7.84 27.35 -3.04
CA TYR A 79 8.31 28.67 -3.45
C TYR A 79 8.51 29.62 -2.25
N SER A 80 7.68 29.48 -1.20
CA SER A 80 7.76 30.26 0.04
C SER A 80 9.11 30.14 0.77
N TRP A 81 9.87 29.07 0.55
CA TRP A 81 11.17 28.85 1.18
C TRP A 81 12.33 29.50 0.41
N LYS A 82 12.11 29.90 -0.84
CA LYS A 82 13.15 30.50 -1.69
C LYS A 82 13.39 31.99 -1.41
N THR A 83 12.58 32.60 -0.54
CA THR A 83 12.67 34.02 -0.21
C THR A 83 13.86 34.33 0.72
N LEU A 84 14.69 35.31 0.34
CA LEU A 84 15.86 35.74 1.13
C LEU A 84 15.52 36.20 2.55
N GLN A 85 14.31 36.71 2.78
CA GLN A 85 13.83 37.14 4.10
C GLN A 85 13.83 36.03 5.15
N ARG A 86 13.72 34.75 4.73
CA ARG A 86 13.72 33.59 5.64
C ARG A 86 15.13 33.05 5.90
N LYS A 87 16.17 33.57 5.23
CA LYS A 87 17.54 33.09 5.37
C LYS A 87 18.12 33.60 6.70
N ARG A 88 18.45 32.67 7.59
CA ARG A 88 19.19 32.99 8.84
C ARG A 88 20.65 33.29 8.50
N LYS A 89 21.23 34.33 9.11
CA LYS A 89 22.66 34.63 8.98
C LYS A 89 23.45 33.56 9.75
N MET A 90 24.41 32.92 9.10
CA MET A 90 25.28 31.94 9.75
C MET A 90 26.40 32.65 10.50
N THR A 91 26.60 32.30 11.77
CA THR A 91 27.76 32.72 12.55
C THR A 91 28.97 31.87 12.16
N PRO A 92 30.17 32.47 11.97
CA PRO A 92 31.39 31.70 11.74
C PRO A 92 31.67 30.80 12.94
N LEU A 93 32.11 29.58 12.68
CA LEU A 93 32.46 28.62 13.71
C LEU A 93 33.90 28.87 14.17
N THR A 94 34.17 28.74 15.47
CA THR A 94 35.54 28.77 15.99
C THR A 94 36.26 27.47 15.65
N GLU A 95 37.57 27.51 15.44
CA GLU A 95 38.39 26.34 15.10
C GLU A 95 38.19 25.18 16.08
N SER A 96 38.14 25.47 17.39
CA SER A 96 37.87 24.50 18.44
C SER A 96 36.54 23.74 18.25
N THR A 97 35.50 24.39 17.73
CA THR A 97 34.20 23.74 17.49
C THR A 97 34.23 22.87 16.24
N ILE A 98 35.02 23.24 15.23
CA ILE A 98 35.21 22.47 14.01
C ILE A 98 35.97 21.19 14.33
N GLU A 99 37.08 21.29 15.07
CA GLU A 99 37.87 20.13 15.49
C GLU A 99 37.06 19.17 16.36
N ARG A 100 36.30 19.70 17.34
CA ARG A 100 35.40 18.88 18.17
C ARG A 100 34.39 18.10 17.32
N ARG A 101 33.77 18.74 16.32
CA ARG A 101 32.81 18.07 15.42
C ARG A 101 33.50 16.98 14.60
N ALA A 102 34.66 17.27 14.04
CA ALA A 102 35.42 16.29 13.26
C ALA A 102 35.83 15.06 14.10
N LEU A 103 36.17 15.25 15.39
CA LEU A 103 36.44 14.14 16.30
C LEU A 103 35.17 13.32 16.58
N LEU A 104 34.05 13.98 16.89
CA LEU A 104 32.77 13.31 17.11
C LEU A 104 32.31 12.52 15.87
N GLU A 105 32.48 13.07 14.68
CA GLU A 105 32.15 12.38 13.42
C GLU A 105 33.01 11.12 13.23
N LYS A 106 34.32 11.18 13.55
CA LYS A 106 35.20 10.01 13.50
C LYS A 106 34.77 8.93 14.49
N GLU A 107 34.42 9.32 15.72
CA GLU A 107 33.92 8.38 16.74
C GLU A 107 32.58 7.77 16.33
N TRP A 108 31.68 8.59 15.78
CA TRP A 108 30.39 8.14 15.27
C TRP A 108 30.53 7.12 14.14
N VAL A 109 31.42 7.36 13.18
CA VAL A 109 31.68 6.42 12.08
C VAL A 109 32.21 5.09 12.60
N ARG A 110 33.11 5.10 13.59
CA ARG A 110 33.59 3.87 14.24
C ARG A 110 32.44 3.11 14.89
N PHE A 111 31.64 3.80 15.70
CA PHE A 111 30.49 3.21 16.38
C PHE A 111 29.48 2.58 15.42
N VAL A 112 29.10 3.28 14.35
CA VAL A 112 28.16 2.77 13.35
C VAL A 112 28.74 1.59 12.58
N SER A 113 30.05 1.60 12.29
CA SER A 113 30.71 0.47 11.65
C SER A 113 30.69 -0.78 12.55
N ASP A 114 30.97 -0.62 13.84
CA ASP A 114 30.93 -1.71 14.81
C ASP A 114 29.51 -2.28 14.99
N GLN A 115 28.49 -1.40 15.04
CA GLN A 115 27.08 -1.80 15.05
C GLN A 115 26.72 -2.63 13.82
N HIS A 116 27.11 -2.18 12.63
CA HIS A 116 26.84 -2.89 11.38
C HIS A 116 27.49 -4.27 11.35
N GLN A 117 28.76 -4.38 11.75
CA GLN A 117 29.46 -5.66 11.81
C GLN A 117 28.82 -6.63 12.81
N LEU A 118 28.29 -6.11 13.93
CA LEU A 118 27.57 -6.93 14.91
C LEU A 118 26.26 -7.47 14.33
N GLU A 119 25.48 -6.63 13.67
CA GLU A 119 24.23 -7.01 13.01
C GLU A 119 24.45 -8.03 11.89
N GLU A 120 25.49 -7.84 11.09
CA GLU A 120 25.88 -8.76 10.01
C GLU A 120 26.26 -10.14 10.57
N LYS A 121 27.06 -10.17 11.65
CA LYS A 121 27.41 -11.41 12.35
C LYS A 121 26.18 -12.13 12.89
N LYS A 122 25.26 -11.41 13.56
CA LYS A 122 24.02 -11.98 14.10
C LYS A 122 23.14 -12.56 12.99
N THR A 123 22.99 -11.83 11.89
CA THR A 123 22.19 -12.27 10.75
C THR A 123 22.79 -13.52 10.12
N SER A 124 24.13 -13.53 9.95
CA SER A 124 24.86 -14.68 9.41
C SER A 124 24.75 -15.91 10.30
N VAL A 125 24.83 -15.75 11.63
CA VAL A 125 24.60 -16.84 12.59
C VAL A 125 23.17 -17.38 12.47
N MET A 126 22.16 -16.50 12.46
CA MET A 126 20.76 -16.89 12.34
C MET A 126 20.49 -17.68 11.05
N VAL A 127 21.02 -17.23 9.91
CA VAL A 127 20.88 -17.93 8.62
C VAL A 127 21.59 -19.28 8.64
N ASN A 128 22.81 -19.35 9.17
CA ASN A 128 23.55 -20.61 9.28
C ASN A 128 22.83 -21.63 10.18
N GLU A 129 22.23 -21.17 11.27
CA GLU A 129 21.44 -22.00 12.18
C GLU A 129 20.15 -22.49 11.51
N GLN A 130 19.45 -21.63 10.77
CA GLN A 130 18.28 -22.02 9.97
C GLN A 130 18.64 -23.10 8.94
N VAL A 131 19.76 -22.95 8.22
CA VAL A 131 20.22 -23.94 7.24
C VAL A 131 20.58 -25.26 7.92
N LYS A 132 21.32 -25.24 9.04
CA LYS A 132 21.65 -26.44 9.81
C LYS A 132 20.38 -27.17 10.27
N ALA A 133 19.42 -26.43 10.82
CA ALA A 133 18.14 -26.98 11.26
C ALA A 133 17.38 -27.67 10.11
N LEU A 134 17.38 -27.08 8.90
CA LEU A 134 16.76 -27.69 7.73
C LEU A 134 17.47 -28.98 7.27
N ILE A 135 18.81 -29.02 7.33
CA ILE A 135 19.58 -30.24 7.01
C ILE A 135 19.25 -31.36 8.02
N GLU A 136 19.24 -31.05 9.32
CA GLU A 136 18.88 -32.01 10.36
C GLU A 136 17.44 -32.49 10.23
N LEU A 137 16.53 -31.59 9.86
CA LEU A 137 15.12 -31.91 9.66
C LEU A 137 14.92 -32.86 8.47
N ARG A 138 15.64 -32.64 7.37
CA ARG A 138 15.65 -33.54 6.21
C ARG A 138 16.16 -34.95 6.59
N LEU A 139 17.21 -35.04 7.38
CA LEU A 139 17.74 -36.34 7.85
C LEU A 139 16.74 -37.11 8.72
N LYS A 140 15.84 -36.41 9.43
CA LYS A 140 14.81 -37.02 10.28
C LYS A 140 13.54 -37.38 9.51
N SER A 141 13.10 -36.51 8.59
CA SER A 141 11.87 -36.67 7.83
C SER A 141 11.82 -35.77 6.60
N ASP A 142 11.70 -36.37 5.41
CA ASP A 142 11.59 -35.62 4.15
C ASP A 142 10.22 -34.91 4.01
N GLU A 143 9.14 -35.48 4.54
CA GLU A 143 7.79 -34.88 4.44
C GLU A 143 7.70 -33.52 5.14
N LEU A 144 8.29 -33.38 6.34
CA LEU A 144 8.31 -32.11 7.07
C LEU A 144 9.22 -31.08 6.39
N TYR A 145 10.28 -31.54 5.70
CA TYR A 145 11.19 -30.66 4.98
C TYR A 145 10.48 -29.99 3.81
N GLU A 146 9.72 -30.76 3.03
CA GLU A 146 8.92 -30.23 1.92
C GLU A 146 7.82 -29.27 2.42
N ALA A 147 7.22 -29.56 3.58
CA ALA A 147 6.26 -28.67 4.21
C ALA A 147 6.88 -27.34 4.68
N ALA A 148 8.08 -27.37 5.28
CA ALA A 148 8.78 -26.20 5.78
C ALA A 148 9.29 -25.26 4.67
N LEU A 149 9.53 -25.78 3.46
CA LEU A 149 9.91 -24.98 2.29
C LEU A 149 8.75 -24.17 1.71
N GLN A 150 7.50 -24.55 2.00
CA GLN A 150 6.35 -23.84 1.45
C GLN A 150 6.25 -22.42 2.05
N PRO A 151 6.12 -21.38 1.22
CA PRO A 151 5.97 -20.01 1.72
C PRO A 151 4.63 -19.85 2.44
N ASP A 152 4.66 -19.30 3.66
CA ASP A 152 3.45 -18.99 4.40
C ASP A 152 2.82 -17.68 3.91
N LEU A 153 1.71 -17.81 3.17
CA LEU A 153 0.96 -16.67 2.64
C LEU A 153 0.17 -15.91 3.71
N THR A 154 0.01 -16.46 4.92
CA THR A 154 -0.74 -15.82 6.01
C THR A 154 0.00 -14.62 6.61
N ILE A 155 1.31 -14.54 6.40
CA ILE A 155 2.16 -13.43 6.85
C ILE A 155 1.80 -12.12 6.12
N LEU A 156 1.18 -12.19 4.94
CA LEU A 156 0.81 -11.02 4.14
C LEU A 156 -0.68 -10.68 4.34
N PRO A 157 -1.05 -9.43 4.70
CA PRO A 157 -0.21 -8.25 4.88
C PRO A 157 0.36 -8.10 6.31
N PHE A 158 1.69 -8.06 6.44
CA PHE A 158 2.36 -7.80 7.71
C PHE A 158 2.22 -6.33 8.10
N LYS A 159 1.76 -6.06 9.33
CA LYS A 159 1.67 -4.71 9.91
C LYS A 159 2.39 -4.70 11.25
N CYS A 160 3.35 -3.79 11.41
CA CYS A 160 4.06 -3.56 12.66
C CYS A 160 4.13 -2.05 12.91
N THR A 161 3.84 -1.65 14.15
CA THR A 161 4.05 -0.28 14.62
C THR A 161 5.43 -0.18 15.24
N GLY A 162 6.17 0.87 14.92
CA GLY A 162 7.48 1.14 15.54
C GLY A 162 7.38 1.33 17.06
N PRO A 163 8.52 1.27 17.77
CA PRO A 163 8.57 1.58 19.19
C PRO A 163 8.13 3.02 19.45
N ILE A 164 7.47 3.25 20.59
CA ILE A 164 7.01 4.57 21.03
C ILE A 164 7.94 5.04 22.15
N GLU A 165 8.31 6.33 22.16
CA GLU A 165 9.20 6.92 23.18
C GLU A 165 8.67 6.73 24.61
N THR A 166 7.36 6.91 24.79
CA THR A 166 6.66 6.72 26.06
C THR A 166 5.49 5.76 25.88
N LEU A 167 5.30 4.86 26.85
CA LEU A 167 4.19 3.91 26.81
C LEU A 167 2.85 4.64 26.98
N GLN A 168 1.80 4.08 26.38
CA GLN A 168 0.46 4.66 26.42
C GLN A 168 -0.14 4.59 27.83
N LEU A 169 -0.78 5.68 28.25
CA LEU A 169 -1.55 5.73 29.49
C LEU A 169 -2.94 5.13 29.26
N LYS A 170 -3.38 4.20 30.12
CA LYS A 170 -4.64 3.45 29.96
C LYS A 170 -5.90 4.34 29.97
N ASP A 171 -5.91 5.37 30.81
CA ASP A 171 -7.10 6.21 31.05
C ASP A 171 -6.92 7.64 30.51
N TYR A 172 -6.14 7.79 29.43
CA TYR A 172 -5.98 9.09 28.80
C TYR A 172 -7.27 9.53 28.09
N LEU A 173 -7.93 10.54 28.66
CA LEU A 173 -9.07 11.21 28.02
C LEU A 173 -8.55 12.14 26.93
N MET A 174 -8.66 11.70 25.67
CA MET A 174 -8.33 12.52 24.51
C MET A 174 -9.27 13.73 24.45
N PRO A 175 -8.76 14.95 24.19
CA PRO A 175 -9.61 16.12 24.00
C PRO A 175 -10.57 15.91 22.83
N LEU A 176 -11.81 16.38 23.00
CA LEU A 176 -12.82 16.32 21.95
C LEU A 176 -12.43 17.24 20.80
N GLY A 177 -12.19 16.66 19.62
CA GLY A 177 -11.89 17.37 18.38
C GLY A 177 -12.33 16.55 17.17
N SER A 178 -12.63 17.23 16.06
CA SER A 178 -12.95 16.58 14.79
C SER A 178 -11.74 16.57 13.87
N TYR A 179 -11.47 15.43 13.24
CA TYR A 179 -10.47 15.33 12.18
C TYR A 179 -11.12 15.71 10.86
N ILE A 180 -10.72 16.86 10.30
CA ILE A 180 -11.10 17.25 8.94
C ILE A 180 -9.99 16.73 8.01
N LEU A 181 -10.31 15.74 7.19
CA LEU A 181 -9.42 15.27 6.15
C LEU A 181 -9.25 16.39 5.12
N GLN A 182 -8.03 16.91 4.99
CA GLN A 182 -7.65 17.82 3.91
C GLN A 182 -6.99 16.99 2.81
N PRO A 183 -7.73 16.56 1.76
CA PRO A 183 -7.14 15.77 0.70
C PRO A 183 -6.10 16.60 -0.05
N ALA A 184 -5.01 15.96 -0.48
CA ALA A 184 -4.02 16.60 -1.32
C ALA A 184 -4.70 17.16 -2.59
N PRO A 185 -4.27 18.34 -3.09
CA PRO A 185 -4.94 19.03 -4.20
C PRO A 185 -4.94 18.24 -5.52
N PHE A 186 -4.15 17.17 -5.62
CA PHE A 186 -4.02 16.31 -6.79
C PHE A 186 -4.80 14.99 -6.67
N SER A 187 -5.53 14.77 -5.58
CA SER A 187 -6.41 13.60 -5.48
C SER A 187 -7.62 13.78 -6.40
N THR A 188 -7.84 12.83 -7.30
CA THR A 188 -9.05 12.74 -8.13
C THR A 188 -10.30 12.42 -7.30
N ASP A 189 -10.12 12.05 -6.03
CA ASP A 189 -11.19 11.71 -5.10
C ASP A 189 -11.62 12.98 -4.35
N GLN A 190 -12.01 14.02 -5.08
CA GLN A 190 -12.83 15.06 -4.49
C GLN A 190 -14.19 14.42 -4.16
N PRO A 191 -14.63 14.41 -2.88
CA PRO A 191 -16.00 14.02 -2.60
C PRO A 191 -16.89 15.00 -3.36
N ILE A 192 -17.71 14.48 -4.28
CA ILE A 192 -18.78 15.25 -4.91
C ILE A 192 -19.59 15.82 -3.75
N ALA A 193 -19.50 17.14 -3.54
CA ALA A 193 -20.38 17.84 -2.63
C ALA A 193 -21.79 17.68 -3.20
N VAL A 194 -22.48 16.61 -2.79
CA VAL A 194 -23.92 16.55 -2.89
C VAL A 194 -24.37 17.65 -1.95
N LYS A 195 -24.66 18.83 -2.50
CA LYS A 195 -25.51 19.79 -1.84
C LYS A 195 -26.82 19.04 -1.59
N ALA A 196 -26.98 18.53 -0.39
CA ALA A 196 -28.29 18.20 0.12
C ALA A 196 -28.97 19.57 0.28
N ASP A 197 -29.62 20.00 -0.79
CA ASP A 197 -30.63 21.04 -0.70
C ASP A 197 -31.63 20.53 0.34
N LEU A 198 -31.54 21.09 1.54
CA LEU A 198 -32.50 20.88 2.61
C LEU A 198 -33.81 21.49 2.14
N PHE A 199 -34.62 20.67 1.47
CA PHE A 199 -36.05 20.88 1.40
C PHE A 199 -36.59 20.82 2.82
N GLY A 200 -37.30 21.89 3.20
CA GLY A 200 -37.47 22.28 4.58
C GLY A 200 -38.45 21.45 5.40
N GLU A 201 -38.50 21.83 6.68
CA GLU A 201 -39.69 21.76 7.51
C GLU A 201 -39.75 23.03 8.37
N LEU A 202 -40.95 23.63 8.34
CA LEU A 202 -41.50 24.78 9.09
C LEU A 202 -41.15 26.19 8.60
#